data_AF-A0A1Y2GC80-F1
#
_entry.id   AF-A0A1Y2GC80-F1
#
_cell.length_a   1.000
_cell.length_b   1.000
_cell.length_c   1.000
_cell.angle_alpha   90.00
_cell.angle_beta   90.00
_cell.angle_gamma   90.00
#
_symmetry.space_group_name_H-M   'P 1'
#
loop_
_entity.id
_entity.type
_entity.pdbx_description
1 polymer ?
#
loop_
_entity_poly.entity_id
_entity_poly.type
_entity_poly.pdbx_seq_one_letter_code
_entity_poly.pdbx_strand_id
1 'polypeptide(L)'
;MISMHSQYLAVSRIVGVKTAARPIGLWTASSRFWTSTLYQGRATPRCLSTITPTSPIVHEWTQPNRNIIKGRWEPIIGLEIHAQIKSSTKLFSNSKTSFLANTNTNVSLIDAAYPGTLPQLSQECVDLAVKTSLALDAHVYPVSSFDRKHYFYPDLPQGYQITQHYEPLAQNGKIVISPLDGLDYTLVVGIEQVQLEQDTGKSLHDIYPGLTLLDLNRAGAGLMEIVTKPHLRSSKEAGILIKKLQALLRAVNSSDANMDEGSMRCDVNVSVHEIGKPYGARCEIKNLNSIKLVSDAIDAEINRQISCYESNFPVSQETRGFNASTGETFRIRSKESAPDYRYMPEPDLPRLVLSHDTIQALKENLPELPDARRDRIMHQYQLGTIEARTLMGEDRMVEYFESIVASGRNTKSVVRWIIHELLGRLHTRDISFSDNVVKASQLGSLVDCIDQGIISAKIGKTVLDLMVEGDSRDALAIAEERGWRQMSGRDELEKLCDTILSKYPDKVKAIKNGNAGIIGFFISQIMKQSQGRANPVVVSELLKTKMGVLDLPSGPKGRGSKGGTP
;
A
#
# COMPACT_ATOMS: atom_id res chain seq x y z
N MET A 1 26.35 16.48 -65.06
CA MET A 1 26.49 15.11 -65.59
C MET A 1 26.04 14.20 -64.45
N ILE A 2 24.93 13.46 -64.52
CA ILE A 2 24.66 12.33 -65.44
C ILE A 2 25.78 11.29 -65.29
N SER A 3 25.62 10.03 -64.89
CA SER A 3 24.43 9.15 -64.78
C SER A 3 24.47 8.36 -63.43
N MET A 4 23.69 7.31 -63.11
CA MET A 4 22.76 6.51 -63.91
C MET A 4 21.57 5.97 -63.09
N HIS A 5 20.38 6.14 -63.65
CA HIS A 5 19.22 5.26 -63.48
C HIS A 5 19.49 3.89 -64.14
N SER A 6 19.15 2.79 -63.45
CA SER A 6 18.65 1.49 -64.00
C SER A 6 19.23 0.30 -63.23
N GLN A 7 18.38 -0.37 -62.43
CA GLN A 7 18.40 -1.82 -62.19
C GLN A 7 17.25 -2.22 -61.26
N TYR A 8 16.05 -2.39 -61.85
CA TYR A 8 14.95 -3.14 -61.26
C TYR A 8 14.32 -3.96 -62.38
N LEU A 9 14.83 -5.17 -62.62
CA LEU A 9 14.16 -6.28 -63.33
C LEU A 9 15.02 -7.55 -63.35
N ALA A 10 14.34 -8.70 -63.29
CA ALA A 10 14.82 -10.06 -63.56
C ALA A 10 15.83 -10.73 -62.58
N VAL A 11 15.30 -11.57 -61.68
CA VAL A 11 15.46 -13.04 -61.79
C VAL A 11 14.11 -13.71 -61.41
N SER A 12 13.67 -14.70 -62.20
CA SER A 12 12.51 -15.56 -61.89
C SER A 12 12.66 -16.93 -62.57
N ARG A 13 11.92 -17.94 -62.06
CA ARG A 13 11.96 -19.41 -62.28
C ARG A 13 12.80 -20.12 -61.22
N ILE A 14 12.38 -21.20 -60.57
CA ILE A 14 11.42 -22.29 -60.91
C ILE A 14 10.51 -22.48 -59.66
N VAL A 15 9.18 -22.67 -59.68
CA VAL A 15 8.34 -23.77 -60.20
C VAL A 15 6.99 -23.17 -60.66
N GLY A 16 6.35 -23.70 -61.71
CA GLY A 16 5.05 -23.21 -62.16
C GLY A 16 3.90 -24.17 -61.82
N VAL A 17 2.67 -23.63 -61.70
CA VAL A 17 1.41 -24.24 -62.21
C VAL A 17 0.36 -23.14 -62.45
N LYS A 18 -0.14 -23.13 -63.69
CA LYS A 18 -1.38 -22.57 -64.27
C LYS A 18 -2.18 -21.45 -63.55
N THR A 19 -2.33 -20.34 -64.26
CA THR A 19 -3.32 -19.27 -64.02
C THR A 19 -4.70 -19.59 -64.61
N ALA A 20 -5.76 -19.11 -63.96
CA ALA A 20 -7.07 -18.86 -64.58
C ALA A 20 -7.76 -17.70 -63.83
N ALA A 21 -7.77 -16.51 -64.43
CA ALA A 21 -8.45 -15.34 -63.88
C ALA A 21 -9.75 -15.06 -64.66
N ARG A 22 -10.83 -14.73 -63.94
CA ARG A 22 -12.04 -14.09 -64.48
C ARG A 22 -12.33 -12.83 -63.63
N PRO A 23 -12.87 -11.76 -64.23
CA PRO A 23 -13.02 -10.48 -63.54
C PRO A 23 -14.20 -10.48 -62.55
N ILE A 24 -14.00 -9.83 -61.41
CA ILE A 24 -15.08 -9.50 -60.47
C ILE A 24 -15.62 -8.12 -60.83
N GLY A 25 -16.91 -8.02 -61.14
CA GLY A 25 -17.58 -6.77 -61.47
C GLY A 25 -17.93 -5.95 -60.23
N LEU A 26 -17.97 -4.63 -60.39
CA LEU A 26 -18.53 -3.73 -59.38
C LEU A 26 -20.02 -4.06 -59.14
N TRP A 27 -20.42 -4.11 -57.88
CA TRP A 27 -21.80 -3.96 -57.47
C TRP A 27 -21.92 -2.89 -56.38
N THR A 28 -22.68 -1.85 -56.68
CA THR A 28 -23.12 -0.85 -55.73
C THR A 28 -24.26 -1.43 -54.87
N ALA A 29 -24.21 -1.20 -53.56
CA ALA A 29 -25.28 -1.56 -52.64
C ALA A 29 -25.78 -0.30 -51.93
N SER A 30 -27.00 0.12 -52.29
CA SER A 30 -27.70 1.23 -51.67
C SER A 30 -28.41 0.82 -50.38
N SER A 31 -28.71 1.83 -49.56
CA SER A 31 -29.48 1.72 -48.32
C SER A 31 -30.86 1.05 -48.49
N ARG A 32 -31.31 0.32 -47.46
CA ARG A 32 -32.73 0.28 -47.06
C ARG A 32 -32.98 -0.27 -45.65
N PHE A 33 -33.90 0.39 -44.97
CA PHE A 33 -34.51 0.05 -43.69
C PHE A 33 -35.26 -1.29 -43.70
N TRP A 34 -35.27 -1.98 -42.55
CA TRP A 34 -36.31 -2.90 -42.08
C TRP A 34 -36.38 -2.75 -40.54
N THR A 35 -37.33 -2.02 -39.94
CA THR A 35 -38.69 -2.46 -39.54
C THR A 35 -38.77 -3.88 -38.95
N SER A 36 -38.93 -3.98 -37.63
CA SER A 36 -39.26 -5.20 -36.90
C SER A 36 -40.77 -5.28 -36.62
N THR A 37 -41.34 -6.47 -36.82
CA THR A 37 -42.80 -6.70 -36.76
C THR A 37 -43.26 -7.11 -35.36
N LEU A 38 -44.39 -6.57 -34.94
CA LEU A 38 -45.10 -6.94 -33.71
C LEU A 38 -45.52 -8.42 -33.70
N TYR A 39 -45.37 -9.09 -32.55
CA TYR A 39 -46.14 -10.29 -32.22
C TYR A 39 -46.95 -10.03 -30.95
N GLN A 40 -48.28 -10.07 -31.06
CA GLN A 40 -49.20 -9.94 -29.92
C GLN A 40 -49.63 -11.33 -29.43
N GLY A 41 -49.44 -11.59 -28.13
CA GLY A 41 -50.06 -12.71 -27.42
C GLY A 41 -50.79 -12.20 -26.19
N ARG A 42 -52.11 -12.37 -26.12
CA ARG A 42 -52.95 -11.90 -25.00
C ARG A 42 -52.92 -12.87 -23.82
N ALA A 43 -52.80 -12.33 -22.60
CA ALA A 43 -53.30 -12.95 -21.37
C ALA A 43 -53.88 -11.86 -20.42
N THR A 44 -54.80 -12.26 -19.55
CA THR A 44 -55.78 -11.40 -18.84
C THR A 44 -55.23 -10.59 -17.65
N PRO A 45 -55.92 -9.50 -17.24
CA PRO A 45 -55.43 -8.57 -16.21
C PRO A 45 -55.83 -8.98 -14.77
N ARG A 46 -54.95 -8.72 -13.80
CA ARG A 46 -55.31 -8.59 -12.37
C ARG A 46 -54.44 -7.54 -11.66
N CYS A 47 -55.09 -6.77 -10.78
CA CYS A 47 -54.56 -5.86 -9.76
C CYS A 47 -53.47 -4.85 -10.17
N LEU A 48 -53.91 -3.64 -10.48
CA LEU A 48 -53.12 -2.42 -10.30
C LEU A 48 -52.89 -2.17 -8.79
N SER A 49 -51.68 -2.44 -8.29
CA SER A 49 -51.14 -1.73 -7.14
C SER A 49 -50.22 -0.61 -7.65
N THR A 50 -50.50 0.62 -7.25
CA THR A 50 -49.72 1.80 -7.63
C THR A 50 -48.31 1.74 -7.04
N ILE A 51 -47.33 1.37 -7.86
CA ILE A 51 -45.92 1.61 -7.57
C ILE A 51 -45.59 3.02 -8.07
N THR A 52 -45.36 3.95 -7.15
CA THR A 52 -44.77 5.26 -7.44
C THR A 52 -43.39 5.09 -8.04
N PRO A 53 -42.99 5.89 -9.06
CA PRO A 53 -41.63 5.83 -9.58
C PRO A 53 -40.66 6.28 -8.48
N THR A 54 -39.85 5.34 -8.00
CA THR A 54 -38.73 5.64 -7.08
C THR A 54 -37.73 6.54 -7.77
N SER A 55 -37.26 7.55 -7.03
CA SER A 55 -36.40 8.65 -7.49
C SER A 55 -35.17 8.21 -8.31
N PRO A 56 -34.64 9.08 -9.18
CA PRO A 56 -33.37 8.82 -9.87
C PRO A 56 -32.25 8.60 -8.85
N ILE A 57 -31.42 7.58 -9.09
CA ILE A 57 -30.23 7.29 -8.28
C ILE A 57 -29.20 8.39 -8.54
N VAL A 58 -29.14 9.38 -7.65
CA VAL A 58 -28.09 10.40 -7.65
C VAL A 58 -26.83 9.78 -7.03
N HIS A 59 -25.66 10.04 -7.62
CA HIS A 59 -24.37 9.52 -7.15
C HIS A 59 -23.95 10.14 -5.80
N GLU A 60 -24.43 9.58 -4.70
CA GLU A 60 -24.21 10.08 -3.34
C GLU A 60 -22.96 9.47 -2.68
N TRP A 61 -21.79 9.53 -3.35
CA TRP A 61 -20.55 8.86 -2.90
C TRP A 61 -19.38 9.80 -2.59
N THR A 62 -19.58 11.11 -2.73
CA THR A 62 -18.61 12.13 -2.30
C THR A 62 -19.36 13.28 -1.66
N GLN A 63 -19.05 13.61 -0.40
CA GLN A 63 -19.36 14.96 0.08
C GLN A 63 -18.57 15.96 -0.80
N PRO A 64 -19.22 16.93 -1.46
CA PRO A 64 -18.52 17.99 -2.19
C PRO A 64 -17.84 18.95 -1.20
N ASN A 65 -16.89 19.76 -1.69
CA ASN A 65 -16.28 20.85 -0.92
C ASN A 65 -15.41 20.44 0.29
N ARG A 66 -14.74 19.28 0.26
CA ARG A 66 -13.87 18.83 1.38
C ARG A 66 -12.53 19.56 1.50
N ASN A 67 -12.04 20.13 0.41
CA ASN A 67 -10.85 20.99 0.39
C ASN A 67 -11.14 22.21 -0.48
N ILE A 68 -11.38 23.35 0.16
CA ILE A 68 -11.66 24.62 -0.52
C ILE A 68 -10.46 25.56 -0.34
N ILE A 69 -9.72 25.77 -1.43
CA ILE A 69 -8.53 26.63 -1.43
C ILE A 69 -8.98 28.08 -1.66
N LYS A 70 -8.46 29.00 -0.84
CA LYS A 70 -8.83 30.43 -0.82
C LYS A 70 -10.35 30.69 -0.75
N GLY A 71 -11.12 29.77 -0.17
CA GLY A 71 -12.58 29.90 -0.02
C GLY A 71 -13.42 29.76 -1.29
N ARG A 72 -12.82 29.41 -2.45
CA ARG A 72 -13.54 29.27 -3.73
C ARG A 72 -13.06 28.20 -4.70
N TRP A 73 -11.82 27.71 -4.59
CA TRP A 73 -11.24 26.77 -5.54
C TRP A 73 -11.33 25.33 -5.01
N GLU A 74 -11.92 24.41 -5.78
CA GLU A 74 -11.91 22.98 -5.50
C GLU A 74 -10.96 22.26 -6.50
N PRO A 75 -9.94 21.54 -6.01
CA PRO A 75 -9.12 20.68 -6.85
C PRO A 75 -9.77 19.29 -7.02
N ILE A 76 -9.77 18.78 -8.24
CA ILE A 76 -10.29 17.48 -8.66
C ILE A 76 -9.10 16.62 -9.10
N ILE A 77 -8.83 15.52 -8.40
CA ILE A 77 -7.67 14.67 -8.62
C ILE A 77 -8.11 13.23 -8.92
N GLY A 78 -7.47 12.59 -9.89
CA GLY A 78 -7.53 11.15 -10.16
C GLY A 78 -6.13 10.59 -10.42
N LEU A 79 -5.91 9.31 -10.09
CA LEU A 79 -4.63 8.63 -10.23
C LEU A 79 -4.74 7.52 -11.29
N GLU A 80 -3.65 7.33 -12.02
CA GLU A 80 -3.41 6.22 -12.95
C GLU A 80 -2.18 5.48 -12.41
N ILE A 81 -2.37 4.23 -11.97
CA ILE A 81 -1.36 3.51 -11.18
C ILE A 81 -0.97 2.22 -11.91
N HIS A 82 0.28 2.13 -12.35
CA HIS A 82 0.84 0.92 -12.96
C HIS A 82 1.58 0.11 -11.90
N ALA A 83 1.04 -1.05 -11.54
CA ALA A 83 1.65 -2.01 -10.62
C ALA A 83 2.20 -3.21 -11.41
N GLN A 84 3.50 -3.48 -11.28
CA GLN A 84 4.14 -4.66 -11.89
C GLN A 84 3.65 -5.93 -11.19
N ILE A 85 3.14 -6.86 -11.98
CA ILE A 85 2.61 -8.13 -11.51
C ILE A 85 3.76 -9.03 -11.07
N LYS A 86 3.72 -9.47 -9.81
CA LYS A 86 4.69 -10.36 -9.17
C LYS A 86 4.49 -11.82 -9.63
N SER A 87 4.76 -12.04 -10.90
CA SER A 87 4.63 -13.31 -11.61
C SER A 87 6.00 -13.91 -11.92
N SER A 88 6.08 -15.23 -12.00
CA SER A 88 7.29 -15.96 -12.39
C SER A 88 7.66 -15.78 -13.87
N THR A 89 6.66 -15.54 -14.72
CA THR A 89 6.76 -15.41 -16.18
C THR A 89 6.21 -14.07 -16.66
N LYS A 90 6.63 -13.62 -17.85
CA LYS A 90 6.11 -12.40 -18.48
C LYS A 90 4.65 -12.57 -18.94
N LEU A 91 3.96 -11.46 -19.21
CA LEU A 91 2.51 -11.47 -19.49
C LEU A 91 2.16 -12.24 -20.76
N PHE A 92 3.01 -12.16 -21.78
CA PHE A 92 2.79 -12.78 -23.10
C PHE A 92 3.91 -13.75 -23.51
N SER A 93 4.84 -14.09 -22.61
CA SER A 93 5.97 -14.97 -22.91
C SER A 93 6.48 -15.75 -21.70
N ASN A 94 7.08 -16.92 -21.97
CA ASN A 94 7.63 -17.79 -20.92
C ASN A 94 9.02 -17.32 -20.39
N SER A 95 9.47 -16.12 -20.76
CA SER A 95 10.64 -15.48 -20.14
C SER A 95 10.38 -15.23 -18.66
N LYS A 96 11.42 -15.34 -17.83
CA LYS A 96 11.33 -14.96 -16.42
C LYS A 96 11.21 -13.45 -16.26
N THR A 97 10.51 -13.03 -15.21
CA THR A 97 10.66 -11.66 -14.69
C THR A 97 11.97 -11.58 -13.88
N SER A 98 12.69 -10.46 -13.97
CA SER A 98 13.84 -10.19 -13.10
C SER A 98 14.21 -8.71 -13.08
N PHE A 99 14.58 -8.21 -11.90
CA PHE A 99 15.08 -6.84 -11.71
C PHE A 99 16.61 -6.76 -11.60
N LEU A 100 17.25 -7.85 -11.16
CA LEU A 100 18.69 -7.90 -10.81
C LEU A 100 19.52 -8.74 -11.80
N ALA A 101 18.93 -9.19 -12.90
CA ALA A 101 19.64 -9.94 -13.94
C ALA A 101 20.53 -9.04 -14.81
N ASN A 102 21.56 -9.63 -15.40
CA ASN A 102 22.38 -8.96 -16.41
C ASN A 102 21.51 -8.49 -17.59
N THR A 103 21.86 -7.34 -18.18
CA THR A 103 21.17 -6.72 -19.32
C THR A 103 20.85 -7.71 -20.44
N ASN A 104 19.62 -7.71 -20.95
CA ASN A 104 19.15 -8.55 -22.06
C ASN A 104 19.34 -10.08 -21.87
N THR A 105 19.27 -10.61 -20.63
CA THR A 105 19.37 -12.06 -20.36
C THR A 105 18.03 -12.77 -20.14
N ASN A 106 16.97 -12.04 -19.79
CA ASN A 106 15.60 -12.56 -19.67
C ASN A 106 14.74 -12.01 -20.82
N VAL A 107 15.13 -12.33 -22.05
CA VAL A 107 14.51 -11.84 -23.28
C VAL A 107 14.27 -13.02 -24.22
N SER A 108 13.02 -13.27 -24.56
CA SER A 108 12.62 -14.24 -25.57
C SER A 108 12.48 -13.60 -26.94
N LEU A 109 12.30 -14.42 -27.98
CA LEU A 109 12.08 -13.94 -29.34
C LEU A 109 10.86 -13.00 -29.46
N ILE A 110 9.79 -13.22 -28.69
CA ILE A 110 8.62 -12.32 -28.68
C ILE A 110 8.90 -11.02 -27.91
N ASP A 111 9.62 -11.07 -26.79
CA ASP A 111 9.99 -9.87 -26.04
C ASP A 111 10.84 -8.92 -26.91
N ALA A 112 11.68 -9.50 -27.78
CA ALA A 112 12.48 -8.80 -28.78
C ALA A 112 11.75 -8.57 -30.13
N ALA A 113 10.46 -8.88 -30.23
CA ALA A 113 9.61 -8.73 -31.42
C ALA A 113 10.18 -9.35 -32.73
N TYR A 114 10.74 -10.55 -32.65
CA TYR A 114 11.19 -11.27 -33.84
C TYR A 114 10.03 -11.57 -34.81
N PRO A 115 10.20 -11.39 -36.13
CA PRO A 115 9.14 -11.67 -37.10
C PRO A 115 8.63 -13.11 -37.01
N GLY A 116 7.30 -13.26 -36.91
CA GLY A 116 6.62 -14.57 -36.85
C GLY A 116 6.38 -15.12 -35.43
N THR A 117 6.75 -14.40 -34.37
CA THR A 117 6.34 -14.76 -33.00
C THR A 117 4.91 -14.33 -32.69
N LEU A 118 4.22 -15.06 -31.79
CA LEU A 118 2.85 -14.78 -31.35
C LEU A 118 2.75 -14.77 -29.81
N PRO A 119 1.91 -13.91 -29.20
CA PRO A 119 1.74 -13.80 -27.75
C PRO A 119 1.07 -15.02 -27.11
N GLN A 120 1.54 -15.40 -25.92
CA GLN A 120 0.95 -16.44 -25.09
C GLN A 120 0.62 -15.86 -23.70
N LEU A 121 -0.65 -15.59 -23.43
CA LEU A 121 -1.11 -15.02 -22.16
C LEU A 121 -0.77 -15.91 -20.96
N SER A 122 -0.15 -15.33 -19.93
CA SER A 122 0.17 -16.01 -18.67
C SER A 122 -1.05 -16.08 -17.74
N GLN A 123 -1.46 -17.30 -17.37
CA GLN A 123 -2.53 -17.55 -16.40
C GLN A 123 -2.19 -16.97 -15.01
N GLU A 124 -0.92 -17.02 -14.60
CA GLU A 124 -0.45 -16.48 -13.31
C GLU A 124 -0.73 -14.97 -13.23
N CYS A 125 -0.47 -14.23 -14.32
CA CYS A 125 -0.76 -12.80 -14.38
C CYS A 125 -2.26 -12.50 -14.32
N VAL A 126 -3.09 -13.29 -15.01
CA VAL A 126 -4.55 -13.15 -14.98
C VAL A 126 -5.09 -13.43 -13.58
N ASP A 127 -4.66 -14.52 -12.93
CA ASP A 127 -5.12 -14.90 -11.60
C ASP A 127 -4.78 -13.83 -10.55
N LEU A 128 -3.57 -13.26 -10.59
CA LEU A 128 -3.16 -12.17 -9.70
C LEU A 128 -3.93 -10.87 -9.94
N ALA A 129 -4.26 -10.55 -11.20
CA ALA A 129 -5.06 -9.37 -11.53
C ALA A 129 -6.55 -9.54 -11.18
N VAL A 130 -7.11 -10.74 -11.34
CA VAL A 130 -8.47 -11.06 -10.88
C VAL A 130 -8.54 -11.00 -9.35
N LYS A 131 -7.58 -11.58 -8.62
CA LYS A 131 -7.50 -11.45 -7.15
C LYS A 131 -7.39 -10.00 -6.71
N THR A 132 -6.56 -9.19 -7.37
CA THR A 132 -6.43 -7.76 -7.08
C THR A 132 -7.75 -7.01 -7.33
N SER A 133 -8.44 -7.32 -8.42
CA SER A 133 -9.74 -6.73 -8.75
C SER A 133 -10.81 -7.08 -7.72
N LEU A 134 -10.88 -8.34 -7.27
CA LEU A 134 -11.78 -8.78 -6.21
C LEU A 134 -11.44 -8.13 -4.86
N ALA A 135 -10.16 -7.95 -4.54
CA ALA A 135 -9.71 -7.27 -3.33
C ALA A 135 -10.04 -5.76 -3.33
N LEU A 136 -10.15 -5.15 -4.51
CA LEU A 136 -10.65 -3.78 -4.74
C LEU A 136 -12.19 -3.71 -4.80
N ASP A 137 -12.90 -4.79 -4.48
CA ASP A 137 -14.37 -4.91 -4.60
C ASP A 137 -14.89 -4.50 -6.00
N ALA A 138 -14.10 -4.77 -7.04
CA ALA A 138 -14.44 -4.48 -8.43
C ALA A 138 -15.23 -5.62 -9.08
N HIS A 139 -16.08 -5.25 -10.05
CA HIS A 139 -16.78 -6.20 -10.88
C HIS A 139 -15.83 -6.76 -11.94
N VAL A 140 -15.38 -8.01 -11.76
CA VAL A 140 -14.60 -8.78 -12.74
C VAL A 140 -15.53 -9.28 -13.84
N TYR A 141 -15.19 -8.99 -15.10
CA TYR A 141 -15.99 -9.44 -16.24
C TYR A 141 -15.69 -10.91 -16.60
N PRO A 142 -16.71 -11.74 -16.89
CA PRO A 142 -16.50 -13.12 -17.37
C PRO A 142 -15.85 -13.20 -18.76
N VAL A 143 -15.87 -12.11 -19.54
CA VAL A 143 -15.25 -12.01 -20.86
C VAL A 143 -14.51 -10.68 -20.95
N SER A 144 -13.29 -10.72 -21.46
CA SER A 144 -12.40 -9.57 -21.62
C SER A 144 -11.53 -9.75 -22.87
N SER A 145 -11.02 -8.66 -23.45
CA SER A 145 -10.18 -8.71 -24.66
C SER A 145 -8.89 -7.91 -24.48
N PHE A 146 -7.94 -8.13 -25.38
CA PHE A 146 -6.72 -7.34 -25.49
C PHE A 146 -6.77 -6.46 -26.73
N ASP A 147 -6.05 -5.35 -26.68
CA ASP A 147 -6.00 -4.29 -27.68
C ASP A 147 -4.55 -3.82 -27.89
N ARG A 148 -4.22 -3.40 -29.11
CA ARG A 148 -2.92 -2.82 -29.48
C ARG A 148 -2.95 -1.29 -29.39
N LYS A 149 -2.14 -0.74 -28.49
CA LYS A 149 -1.88 0.71 -28.31
C LYS A 149 -0.61 1.07 -29.08
N HIS A 150 -0.75 1.63 -30.28
CA HIS A 150 0.36 1.86 -31.21
C HIS A 150 1.14 3.13 -30.89
N TYR A 151 2.43 2.97 -30.57
CA TYR A 151 3.40 4.07 -30.53
C TYR A 151 4.82 3.53 -30.74
N PHE A 152 5.66 4.32 -31.40
CA PHE A 152 7.05 3.96 -31.66
C PHE A 152 7.95 4.55 -30.58
N TYR A 153 8.61 3.70 -29.81
CA TYR A 153 9.66 4.09 -28.88
C TYR A 153 10.72 2.96 -28.79
N PRO A 154 12.03 3.27 -28.63
CA PRO A 154 13.07 2.24 -28.72
C PRO A 154 12.96 1.08 -27.71
N ASP A 155 12.37 1.31 -26.54
CA ASP A 155 12.15 0.26 -25.53
C ASP A 155 10.83 -0.53 -25.69
N LEU A 156 10.09 -0.30 -26.78
CA LEU A 156 8.91 -1.07 -27.17
C LEU A 156 9.12 -1.75 -28.54
N PRO A 157 9.76 -2.94 -28.58
CA PRO A 157 10.21 -3.56 -29.84
C PRO A 157 9.09 -3.85 -30.86
N GLN A 158 7.88 -4.10 -30.38
CA GLN A 158 6.71 -4.41 -31.23
C GLN A 158 6.14 -3.19 -31.97
N GLY A 159 6.45 -1.97 -31.55
CA GLY A 159 5.81 -0.74 -32.06
C GLY A 159 4.35 -0.54 -31.62
N TYR A 160 3.86 -1.42 -30.74
CA TYR A 160 2.58 -1.32 -30.04
C TYR A 160 2.67 -1.99 -28.67
N GLN A 161 1.91 -1.49 -27.70
CA GLN A 161 1.75 -2.06 -26.38
C GLN A 161 0.45 -2.89 -26.38
N ILE A 162 0.53 -4.18 -26.05
CA ILE A 162 -0.68 -4.98 -25.78
C ILE A 162 -1.23 -4.56 -24.40
N THR A 163 -2.47 -4.13 -24.37
CA THR A 163 -3.21 -3.59 -23.20
C THR A 163 -4.69 -4.01 -23.29
N GLN A 164 -5.60 -3.43 -22.50
CA GLN A 164 -7.05 -3.62 -22.65
C GLN A 164 -7.75 -2.27 -22.60
N HIS A 165 -8.39 -1.87 -23.71
CA HIS A 165 -9.03 -0.56 -23.84
C HIS A 165 -10.56 -0.67 -23.94
N TYR A 166 -11.08 -1.63 -24.71
CA TYR A 166 -12.53 -1.76 -24.93
C TYR A 166 -13.23 -2.68 -23.91
N GLU A 167 -12.58 -3.79 -23.52
CA GLU A 167 -13.13 -4.78 -22.59
C GLU A 167 -12.12 -5.09 -21.47
N PRO A 168 -11.89 -4.15 -20.52
CA PRO A 168 -10.93 -4.33 -19.42
C PRO A 168 -11.34 -5.48 -18.48
N LEU A 169 -10.38 -6.02 -17.73
CA LEU A 169 -10.58 -7.16 -16.82
C LEU A 169 -11.66 -6.90 -15.76
N ALA A 170 -11.66 -5.70 -15.15
CA ALA A 170 -12.63 -5.35 -14.11
C ALA A 170 -12.93 -3.84 -14.07
N GLN A 171 -14.12 -3.48 -13.56
CA GLN A 171 -14.56 -2.10 -13.39
C GLN A 171 -15.32 -1.86 -12.08
N ASN A 172 -15.52 -0.58 -11.73
CA ASN A 172 -16.39 -0.14 -10.63
C ASN A 172 -16.02 -0.67 -9.22
N GLY A 173 -14.72 -0.83 -8.94
CA GLY A 173 -14.23 -1.12 -7.59
C GLY A 173 -14.24 0.11 -6.66
N LYS A 174 -13.71 -0.05 -5.45
CA LYS A 174 -13.54 1.05 -4.48
C LYS A 174 -12.42 0.77 -3.47
N ILE A 175 -11.84 1.85 -2.94
CA ILE A 175 -10.99 1.83 -1.74
C ILE A 175 -11.60 2.79 -0.72
N VAL A 176 -11.73 2.33 0.53
CA VAL A 176 -12.23 3.15 1.65
C VAL A 176 -11.05 3.67 2.45
N ILE A 177 -10.85 4.98 2.44
CA ILE A 177 -9.94 5.67 3.36
C ILE A 177 -10.76 6.05 4.60
N SER A 178 -10.36 5.55 5.76
CA SER A 178 -11.01 5.77 7.05
C SER A 178 -10.19 6.72 7.93
N PRO A 179 -10.73 7.18 9.07
CA PRO A 179 -9.93 7.91 10.04
C PRO A 179 -8.75 7.11 10.62
N LEU A 180 -8.81 5.77 10.59
CA LEU A 180 -7.73 4.89 11.01
C LEU A 180 -6.52 4.95 10.06
N ASP A 181 -6.72 5.41 8.82
CA ASP A 181 -5.67 5.61 7.80
C ASP A 181 -5.00 7.01 7.88
N GLY A 182 -5.44 7.89 8.79
CA GLY A 182 -4.85 9.22 9.02
C GLY A 182 -5.59 10.40 8.37
N LEU A 183 -6.81 10.16 7.88
CA LEU A 183 -7.75 11.21 7.47
C LEU A 183 -8.67 11.59 8.65
N ASP A 184 -9.36 12.73 8.58
CA ASP A 184 -10.24 13.18 9.67
C ASP A 184 -11.71 12.73 9.44
N TYR A 185 -11.96 12.05 8.32
CA TYR A 185 -13.26 11.62 7.84
C TYR A 185 -13.12 10.36 6.97
N THR A 186 -14.23 9.69 6.66
CA THR A 186 -14.26 8.54 5.73
C THR A 186 -14.46 9.01 4.29
N LEU A 187 -13.63 8.50 3.37
CA LEU A 187 -13.66 8.78 1.94
C LEU A 187 -13.68 7.48 1.15
N VAL A 188 -14.68 7.31 0.27
CA VAL A 188 -14.74 6.21 -0.70
C VAL A 188 -14.22 6.70 -2.05
N VAL A 189 -13.03 6.22 -2.43
CA VAL A 189 -12.48 6.45 -3.77
C VAL A 189 -12.92 5.31 -4.67
N GLY A 190 -13.63 5.61 -5.75
CA GLY A 190 -13.98 4.60 -6.75
C GLY A 190 -12.77 4.20 -7.59
N ILE A 191 -12.68 2.93 -7.97
CA ILE A 191 -11.81 2.46 -9.04
C ILE A 191 -12.67 2.42 -10.31
N GLU A 192 -12.23 3.11 -11.35
CA GLU A 192 -12.89 3.11 -12.66
C GLU A 192 -12.71 1.74 -13.30
N GLN A 193 -11.44 1.34 -13.48
CA GLN A 193 -11.07 0.07 -14.11
C GLN A 193 -9.75 -0.49 -13.59
N VAL A 194 -9.59 -1.80 -13.79
CA VAL A 194 -8.33 -2.53 -13.69
C VAL A 194 -8.13 -3.26 -15.03
N GLN A 195 -6.99 -3.05 -15.67
CA GLN A 195 -6.63 -3.66 -16.97
C GLN A 195 -5.23 -4.29 -16.92
N LEU A 196 -5.02 -5.31 -17.73
CA LEU A 196 -3.72 -5.95 -17.95
C LEU A 196 -2.98 -5.30 -19.12
N GLU A 197 -1.70 -4.99 -18.95
CA GLU A 197 -0.85 -4.54 -20.06
C GLU A 197 0.61 -4.99 -19.95
N GLN A 198 1.34 -4.95 -21.07
CA GLN A 198 2.78 -5.24 -21.08
C GLN A 198 3.61 -4.00 -20.73
N ASP A 199 4.61 -4.15 -19.88
CA ASP A 199 5.62 -3.13 -19.62
C ASP A 199 6.60 -3.00 -20.80
N THR A 200 7.23 -1.83 -20.91
CA THR A 200 8.31 -1.60 -21.88
C THR A 200 9.67 -1.98 -21.30
N GLY A 201 10.69 -2.06 -22.15
CA GLY A 201 12.09 -2.16 -21.71
C GLY A 201 12.56 -0.92 -20.95
N LYS A 202 13.86 -0.83 -20.70
CA LYS A 202 14.50 0.32 -20.05
C LYS A 202 15.44 1.01 -21.03
N SER A 203 15.17 2.29 -21.29
CA SER A 203 16.10 3.20 -21.99
C SER A 203 17.10 3.80 -21.00
N LEU A 204 18.39 3.78 -21.35
CA LEU A 204 19.51 4.29 -20.54
C LEU A 204 20.32 5.30 -21.35
N HIS A 205 20.22 6.59 -21.02
CA HIS A 205 20.80 7.69 -21.79
C HIS A 205 22.17 8.16 -21.25
N ASP A 206 22.46 7.94 -19.97
CA ASP A 206 23.59 8.57 -19.27
C ASP A 206 24.90 7.75 -19.27
N ILE A 207 24.89 6.53 -19.84
CA ILE A 207 26.03 5.61 -19.80
C ILE A 207 27.06 5.92 -20.88
N TYR A 208 26.62 6.28 -22.10
CA TYR A 208 27.50 6.65 -23.20
C TYR A 208 26.97 7.93 -23.88
N PRO A 209 27.76 9.03 -23.90
CA PRO A 209 27.35 10.28 -24.53
C PRO A 209 26.89 10.10 -25.98
N GLY A 210 25.69 10.60 -26.29
CA GLY A 210 25.11 10.54 -27.64
C GLY A 210 24.49 9.19 -28.04
N LEU A 211 24.48 8.19 -27.15
CA LEU A 211 23.82 6.90 -27.38
C LEU A 211 22.72 6.66 -26.34
N THR A 212 21.76 5.81 -26.69
CA THR A 212 20.78 5.26 -25.76
C THR A 212 20.96 3.75 -25.74
N LEU A 213 21.26 3.17 -24.58
CA LEU A 213 21.29 1.72 -24.40
C LEU A 213 19.89 1.21 -24.06
N LEU A 214 19.58 0.00 -24.50
CA LEU A 214 18.29 -0.64 -24.29
C LEU A 214 18.46 -1.94 -23.51
N ASP A 215 17.71 -2.07 -22.42
CA ASP A 215 17.53 -3.33 -21.70
C ASP A 215 16.09 -3.84 -21.85
N LEU A 216 15.92 -4.95 -22.57
CA LEU A 216 14.64 -5.59 -22.82
C LEU A 216 14.27 -6.63 -21.77
N ASN A 217 15.07 -6.81 -20.70
CA ASN A 217 14.73 -7.67 -19.56
C ASN A 217 13.31 -7.42 -19.03
N ARG A 218 12.90 -6.14 -18.96
CA ARG A 218 11.57 -5.70 -18.50
C ARG A 218 10.49 -5.75 -19.57
N ALA A 219 10.85 -5.67 -20.86
CA ALA A 219 9.88 -5.65 -21.96
C ALA A 219 9.02 -6.92 -21.94
N GLY A 220 7.69 -6.77 -21.91
CA GLY A 220 6.74 -7.88 -21.81
C GLY A 220 6.36 -8.28 -20.38
N ALA A 221 6.97 -7.70 -19.33
CA ALA A 221 6.54 -7.94 -17.95
C ALA A 221 5.07 -7.51 -17.75
N GLY A 222 4.32 -8.23 -16.92
CA GLY A 222 2.92 -7.90 -16.68
C GLY A 222 2.74 -6.66 -15.80
N LEU A 223 1.83 -5.78 -16.20
CA LEU A 223 1.33 -4.66 -15.42
C LEU A 223 -0.17 -4.78 -15.20
N MET A 224 -0.62 -4.34 -14.02
CA MET A 224 -1.98 -3.90 -13.79
C MET A 224 -1.99 -2.37 -13.85
N GLU A 225 -2.73 -1.78 -14.79
CA GLU A 225 -3.09 -0.36 -14.70
C GLU A 225 -4.40 -0.25 -13.92
N ILE A 226 -4.37 0.49 -12.81
CA ILE A 226 -5.47 0.71 -11.88
C ILE A 226 -5.82 2.20 -11.94
N VAL A 227 -6.98 2.51 -12.51
CA VAL A 227 -7.42 3.90 -12.73
C VAL A 227 -8.46 4.27 -11.68
N THR A 228 -8.26 5.37 -10.95
CA THR A 228 -9.22 5.85 -9.94
C THR A 228 -10.24 6.80 -10.56
N LYS A 229 -11.48 6.77 -10.07
CA LYS A 229 -12.45 7.86 -10.27
C LYS A 229 -11.88 9.16 -9.65
N PRO A 230 -12.23 10.34 -10.18
CA PRO A 230 -11.66 11.63 -9.76
C PRO A 230 -12.27 12.15 -8.42
N HIS A 231 -12.24 11.32 -7.38
CA HIS A 231 -12.87 11.58 -6.07
C HIS A 231 -11.94 12.28 -5.06
N LEU A 232 -10.65 12.37 -5.35
CA LEU A 232 -9.64 12.95 -4.48
C LEU A 232 -9.68 14.48 -4.54
N ARG A 233 -9.41 15.14 -3.40
CA ARG A 233 -9.40 16.60 -3.23
C ARG A 233 -8.13 17.17 -2.60
N SER A 234 -7.11 16.35 -2.31
CA SER A 234 -5.83 16.84 -1.77
C SER A 234 -4.67 15.86 -2.04
N SER A 235 -3.45 16.38 -1.97
CA SER A 235 -2.21 15.58 -1.94
C SER A 235 -2.21 14.58 -0.79
N LYS A 236 -2.70 14.96 0.40
CA LYS A 236 -2.90 14.07 1.57
C LYS A 236 -3.79 12.88 1.23
N GLU A 237 -4.97 13.10 0.62
CA GLU A 237 -5.86 12.00 0.21
C GLU A 237 -5.18 11.06 -0.80
N ALA A 238 -4.50 11.61 -1.81
CA ALA A 238 -3.78 10.83 -2.81
C ALA A 238 -2.65 9.98 -2.19
N GLY A 239 -1.86 10.57 -1.30
CA GLY A 239 -0.77 9.87 -0.62
C GLY A 239 -1.25 8.76 0.32
N ILE A 240 -2.40 8.92 0.98
CA ILE A 240 -3.02 7.85 1.78
C ILE A 240 -3.56 6.74 0.86
N LEU A 241 -4.21 7.10 -0.26
CA LEU A 241 -4.72 6.13 -1.23
C LEU A 241 -3.61 5.23 -1.79
N ILE A 242 -2.47 5.80 -2.19
CA ILE A 242 -1.33 5.05 -2.72
C ILE A 242 -0.78 4.08 -1.66
N LYS A 243 -0.57 4.53 -0.42
CA LYS A 243 -0.13 3.64 0.69
C LYS A 243 -1.11 2.49 0.93
N LYS A 244 -2.41 2.77 0.85
CA LYS A 244 -3.45 1.77 1.05
C LYS A 244 -3.47 0.74 -0.08
N LEU A 245 -3.28 1.18 -1.32
CA LEU A 245 -3.14 0.28 -2.47
C LEU A 245 -1.85 -0.54 -2.40
N GLN A 246 -0.72 0.03 -1.96
CA GLN A 246 0.52 -0.73 -1.70
C GLN A 246 0.29 -1.86 -0.69
N ALA A 247 -0.37 -1.57 0.44
CA ALA A 247 -0.69 -2.57 1.45
C ALA A 247 -1.61 -3.68 0.90
N LEU A 248 -2.60 -3.32 0.08
CA LEU A 248 -3.51 -4.27 -0.57
C LEU A 248 -2.78 -5.17 -1.58
N LEU A 249 -1.98 -4.59 -2.49
CA LEU A 249 -1.23 -5.34 -3.50
C LEU A 249 -0.23 -6.32 -2.88
N ARG A 250 0.46 -5.91 -1.81
CA ARG A 250 1.38 -6.77 -1.05
C ARG A 250 0.65 -7.87 -0.29
N ALA A 251 -0.49 -7.56 0.33
CA ALA A 251 -1.31 -8.56 1.03
C ALA A 251 -1.87 -9.63 0.07
N VAL A 252 -2.34 -9.21 -1.12
CA VAL A 252 -2.75 -10.12 -2.21
C VAL A 252 -1.54 -10.86 -2.83
N ASN A 253 -0.32 -10.39 -2.57
CA ASN A 253 0.95 -10.81 -3.19
C ASN A 253 0.91 -10.73 -4.73
N SER A 254 0.20 -9.73 -5.28
CA SER A 254 0.14 -9.46 -6.72
C SER A 254 1.17 -8.45 -7.19
N SER A 255 1.74 -7.65 -6.29
CA SER A 255 2.88 -6.76 -6.58
C SER A 255 3.68 -6.50 -5.31
N ASP A 256 5.00 -6.30 -5.44
CA ASP A 256 5.82 -5.73 -4.36
C ASP A 256 5.50 -4.25 -4.10
N ALA A 257 4.89 -3.58 -5.10
CA ALA A 257 4.34 -2.24 -5.02
C ALA A 257 5.35 -1.15 -4.55
N ASN A 258 6.63 -1.31 -4.88
CA ASN A 258 7.69 -0.38 -4.49
C ASN A 258 7.88 0.69 -5.56
N MET A 259 7.70 1.97 -5.20
CA MET A 259 7.84 3.07 -6.16
C MET A 259 9.31 3.37 -6.50
N ASP A 260 10.21 3.30 -5.50
CA ASP A 260 11.64 3.57 -5.69
C ASP A 260 12.32 2.51 -6.58
N GLU A 261 11.82 1.28 -6.57
CA GLU A 261 12.24 0.19 -7.47
C GLU A 261 11.48 0.18 -8.82
N GLY A 262 10.45 1.01 -8.97
CA GLY A 262 9.62 1.09 -10.18
C GLY A 262 8.61 -0.05 -10.37
N SER A 263 8.46 -0.97 -9.41
CA SER A 263 7.40 -1.99 -9.41
C SER A 263 6.01 -1.40 -9.11
N MET A 264 5.93 -0.13 -8.69
CA MET A 264 4.73 0.71 -8.75
C MET A 264 5.07 2.08 -9.35
N ARG A 265 4.25 2.56 -10.29
CA ARG A 265 4.30 3.92 -10.83
C ARG A 265 2.95 4.60 -10.63
N CYS A 266 2.95 5.92 -10.54
CA CYS A 266 1.72 6.71 -10.46
C CYS A 266 1.85 7.93 -11.36
N ASP A 267 0.94 8.04 -12.33
CA ASP A 267 0.67 9.28 -13.03
C ASP A 267 -0.56 9.95 -12.40
N VAL A 268 -0.60 11.29 -12.41
CA VAL A 268 -1.58 12.07 -11.66
C VAL A 268 -2.33 13.01 -12.59
N ASN A 269 -3.65 12.99 -12.54
CA ASN A 269 -4.51 13.90 -13.28
C ASN A 269 -5.08 14.95 -12.31
N VAL A 270 -4.72 16.22 -12.52
CA VAL A 270 -5.15 17.37 -11.70
C VAL A 270 -5.97 18.35 -12.54
N SER A 271 -7.13 18.75 -12.02
CA SER A 271 -7.88 19.91 -12.51
C SER A 271 -8.34 20.76 -11.33
N VAL A 272 -8.36 22.08 -11.47
CA VAL A 272 -8.95 22.98 -10.47
C VAL A 272 -10.10 23.75 -11.12
N HIS A 273 -11.17 23.97 -10.36
CA HIS A 273 -12.28 24.84 -10.76
C HIS A 273 -12.80 25.68 -9.59
N GLU A 274 -13.55 26.73 -9.91
CA GLU A 274 -14.26 27.53 -8.92
C GLU A 274 -15.57 26.82 -8.56
N ILE A 275 -15.94 26.78 -7.28
CA ILE A 275 -17.14 26.11 -6.79
C ILE A 275 -18.38 26.66 -7.51
N GLY A 276 -19.23 25.76 -7.99
CA GLY A 276 -20.43 26.10 -8.78
C GLY A 276 -20.17 26.42 -10.25
N LYS A 277 -18.92 26.44 -10.72
CA LYS A 277 -18.56 26.51 -12.15
C LYS A 277 -18.19 25.12 -12.71
N PRO A 278 -18.28 24.91 -14.04
CA PRO A 278 -17.80 23.68 -14.68
C PRO A 278 -16.33 23.38 -14.36
N TYR A 279 -15.95 22.10 -14.44
CA TYR A 279 -14.57 21.67 -14.23
C TYR A 279 -13.59 22.35 -15.20
N GLY A 280 -12.38 22.64 -14.71
CA GLY A 280 -11.31 23.26 -15.49
C GLY A 280 -10.65 22.29 -16.47
N ALA A 281 -9.54 22.73 -17.06
CA ALA A 281 -8.71 21.84 -17.86
C ALA A 281 -8.01 20.79 -16.96
N ARG A 282 -7.80 19.59 -17.51
CA ARG A 282 -7.06 18.49 -16.86
C ARG A 282 -5.59 18.55 -17.26
N CYS A 283 -4.68 18.67 -16.30
CA CYS A 283 -3.25 18.46 -16.53
C CYS A 283 -2.86 17.08 -15.99
N GLU A 284 -2.16 16.32 -16.81
CA GLU A 284 -1.59 15.01 -16.48
C GLU A 284 -0.13 15.21 -16.12
N ILE A 285 0.30 14.74 -14.95
CA ILE A 285 1.68 14.82 -14.46
C ILE A 285 2.26 13.41 -14.46
N LYS A 286 3.36 13.21 -15.19
CA LYS A 286 4.01 11.90 -15.35
C LYS A 286 5.34 11.79 -14.59
N ASN A 287 5.83 10.55 -14.46
CA ASN A 287 7.15 10.19 -13.92
C ASN A 287 7.33 10.46 -12.41
N LEU A 288 6.30 10.17 -11.62
CA LEU A 288 6.30 10.42 -10.17
C LEU A 288 6.67 9.14 -9.41
N ASN A 289 7.96 9.00 -9.09
CA ASN A 289 8.55 7.76 -8.55
C ASN A 289 8.47 7.64 -7.01
N SER A 290 7.77 8.54 -6.31
CA SER A 290 7.51 8.39 -4.87
C SER A 290 6.27 9.15 -4.42
N ILE A 291 5.71 8.74 -3.28
CA ILE A 291 4.51 9.36 -2.70
C ILE A 291 4.75 10.83 -2.35
N LYS A 292 5.99 11.19 -1.97
CA LYS A 292 6.37 12.58 -1.76
C LYS A 292 6.32 13.37 -3.06
N LEU A 293 6.93 12.86 -4.14
CA LEU A 293 6.89 13.52 -5.45
C LEU A 293 5.46 13.66 -5.98
N VAL A 294 4.60 12.64 -5.80
CA VAL A 294 3.16 12.74 -6.10
C VAL A 294 2.50 13.88 -5.33
N SER A 295 2.75 13.96 -4.02
CA SER A 295 2.15 14.98 -3.15
C SER A 295 2.60 16.39 -3.55
N ASP A 296 3.92 16.59 -3.67
CA ASP A 296 4.51 17.88 -4.04
C ASP A 296 4.05 18.33 -5.45
N ALA A 297 3.95 17.40 -6.40
CA ALA A 297 3.49 17.70 -7.76
C ALA A 297 2.00 18.07 -7.84
N ILE A 298 1.15 17.41 -7.05
CA ILE A 298 -0.27 17.78 -6.89
C ILE A 298 -0.38 19.22 -6.40
N ASP A 299 0.31 19.55 -5.29
CA ASP A 299 0.19 20.86 -4.67
C ASP A 299 0.81 21.96 -5.55
N ALA A 300 1.91 21.67 -6.26
CA ALA A 300 2.49 22.58 -7.26
C ALA A 300 1.53 22.87 -8.42
N GLU A 301 0.90 21.83 -8.99
CA GLU A 301 -0.01 21.99 -10.13
C GLU A 301 -1.32 22.70 -9.74
N ILE A 302 -1.88 22.41 -8.55
CA ILE A 302 -3.03 23.13 -8.00
C ILE A 302 -2.72 24.62 -7.88
N ASN A 303 -1.60 24.97 -7.23
CA ASN A 303 -1.19 26.36 -7.05
C ASN A 303 -0.94 27.06 -8.40
N ARG A 304 -0.36 26.36 -9.38
CA ARG A 304 -0.15 26.87 -10.73
C ARG A 304 -1.48 27.14 -11.44
N GLN A 305 -2.43 26.21 -11.44
CA GLN A 305 -3.74 26.39 -12.09
C GLN A 305 -4.52 27.54 -11.46
N ILE A 306 -4.56 27.61 -10.13
CA ILE A 306 -5.16 28.74 -9.39
C ILE A 306 -4.52 30.07 -9.83
N SER A 307 -3.18 30.16 -9.84
CA SER A 307 -2.47 31.38 -10.21
C SER A 307 -2.75 31.81 -11.66
N CYS A 308 -2.90 30.86 -12.59
CA CYS A 308 -3.33 31.14 -13.96
C CYS A 308 -4.75 31.72 -13.99
N TYR A 309 -5.73 31.05 -13.37
CA TYR A 309 -7.12 31.50 -13.38
C TYR A 309 -7.32 32.85 -12.68
N GLU A 310 -6.63 33.09 -11.55
CA GLU A 310 -6.66 34.36 -10.83
C GLU A 310 -6.05 35.52 -11.63
N SER A 311 -5.15 35.20 -12.56
CA SER A 311 -4.53 36.15 -13.49
C SER A 311 -5.23 36.23 -14.86
N ASN A 312 -6.40 35.60 -14.99
CA ASN A 312 -7.16 35.43 -16.26
C ASN A 312 -6.38 34.74 -17.41
N PHE A 313 -5.34 33.95 -17.10
CA PHE A 313 -4.67 33.10 -18.08
C PHE A 313 -5.38 31.75 -18.19
N PRO A 314 -5.70 31.26 -19.41
CA PRO A 314 -6.34 29.97 -19.59
C PRO A 314 -5.36 28.83 -19.29
N VAL A 315 -5.83 27.82 -18.56
CA VAL A 315 -5.12 26.53 -18.45
C VAL A 315 -5.55 25.65 -19.61
N SER A 316 -4.58 25.06 -20.32
CA SER A 316 -4.83 24.07 -21.37
C SER A 316 -4.55 22.65 -20.86
N GLN A 317 -5.27 21.66 -21.37
CA GLN A 317 -5.01 20.25 -21.02
C GLN A 317 -3.68 19.81 -21.63
N GLU A 318 -2.77 19.35 -20.78
CA GLU A 318 -1.34 19.15 -21.07
C GLU A 318 -0.81 17.91 -20.34
N THR A 319 0.17 17.23 -20.96
CA THR A 319 1.08 16.31 -20.26
C THR A 319 2.29 17.10 -19.74
N ARG A 320 2.54 17.02 -18.43
CA ARG A 320 3.52 17.79 -17.67
C ARG A 320 4.44 16.84 -16.91
N GLY A 321 5.64 17.32 -16.57
CA GLY A 321 6.57 16.69 -15.64
C GLY A 321 6.70 17.53 -14.38
N PHE A 322 7.34 16.98 -13.35
CA PHE A 322 7.62 17.68 -12.09
C PHE A 322 9.13 17.77 -11.86
N ASN A 323 9.63 18.95 -11.52
CA ASN A 323 11.04 19.15 -11.17
C ASN A 323 11.16 19.26 -9.64
N ALA A 324 11.68 18.21 -9.00
CA ALA A 324 11.84 18.15 -7.56
C ALA A 324 12.80 19.21 -6.98
N SER A 325 13.72 19.73 -7.79
CA SER A 325 14.70 20.75 -7.35
C SER A 325 14.13 22.16 -7.36
N THR A 326 13.17 22.47 -8.24
CA THR A 326 12.49 23.78 -8.27
C THR A 326 11.12 23.76 -7.57
N GLY A 327 10.52 22.58 -7.41
CA GLY A 327 9.16 22.44 -6.88
C GLY A 327 8.06 22.77 -7.89
N GLU A 328 8.38 22.83 -9.19
CA GLU A 328 7.48 23.30 -10.24
C GLU A 328 7.11 22.20 -11.24
N THR A 329 5.89 22.27 -11.78
CA THR A 329 5.53 21.47 -12.96
C THR A 329 5.96 22.18 -14.25
N PHE A 330 6.48 21.43 -15.21
CA PHE A 330 6.87 21.93 -16.52
C PHE A 330 6.16 21.16 -17.64
N ARG A 331 5.95 21.81 -18.79
CA ARG A 331 5.27 21.20 -19.94
C ARG A 331 6.23 20.23 -20.66
N ILE A 332 5.81 18.99 -20.90
CA ILE A 332 6.59 18.01 -21.68
C ILE A 332 6.29 18.15 -23.18
N ARG A 333 5.01 18.27 -23.57
CA ARG A 333 4.57 18.30 -24.97
C ARG A 333 3.38 19.24 -25.21
N SER A 334 3.21 19.68 -26.46
CA SER A 334 2.08 20.51 -26.91
C SER A 334 0.90 19.65 -27.41
N LYS A 335 -0.31 20.23 -27.38
CA LYS A 335 -1.56 19.50 -27.66
C LYS A 335 -1.72 19.07 -29.13
N GLU A 336 -1.00 19.72 -30.03
CA GLU A 336 -0.95 19.41 -31.48
C GLU A 336 -0.29 18.06 -31.79
N SER A 337 0.38 17.44 -30.80
CA SER A 337 1.04 16.14 -30.90
C SER A 337 0.47 15.09 -29.94
N ALA A 338 -0.81 15.22 -29.54
CA ALA A 338 -1.52 14.14 -28.86
C ALA A 338 -1.50 12.88 -29.76
N PRO A 339 -0.83 11.78 -29.37
CA PRO A 339 -0.67 10.64 -30.26
C PRO A 339 -2.03 9.99 -30.47
N ASP A 340 -2.43 9.84 -31.73
CA ASP A 340 -3.42 8.85 -32.09
C ASP A 340 -2.77 7.46 -31.90
N TYR A 341 -3.03 6.88 -30.74
CA TYR A 341 -2.56 5.54 -30.38
C TYR A 341 -3.23 4.44 -31.22
N ARG A 342 -4.19 4.76 -32.10
CA ARG A 342 -4.81 3.83 -33.06
C ARG A 342 -5.13 2.48 -32.43
N TYR A 343 -5.90 2.53 -31.34
CA TYR A 343 -6.37 1.32 -30.65
C TYR A 343 -7.11 0.42 -31.64
N MET A 344 -6.78 -0.87 -31.61
CA MET A 344 -7.49 -1.93 -32.32
C MET A 344 -7.46 -3.20 -31.48
N PRO A 345 -8.46 -4.08 -31.60
CA PRO A 345 -8.41 -5.42 -30.99
C PRO A 345 -7.15 -6.16 -31.40
N GLU A 346 -6.55 -6.88 -30.44
CA GLU A 346 -5.39 -7.76 -30.65
C GLU A 346 -5.84 -9.04 -31.38
N PRO A 347 -5.54 -9.23 -32.69
CA PRO A 347 -6.02 -10.39 -33.44
C PRO A 347 -5.31 -11.70 -33.08
N ASP A 348 -4.10 -11.62 -32.51
CA ASP A 348 -3.26 -12.79 -32.24
C ASP A 348 -3.59 -13.45 -30.89
N LEU A 349 -4.44 -12.81 -30.06
CA LEU A 349 -4.98 -13.37 -28.82
C LEU A 349 -6.49 -13.64 -28.93
N PRO A 350 -6.98 -14.81 -28.50
CA PRO A 350 -8.41 -15.01 -28.28
C PRO A 350 -8.90 -14.15 -27.11
N ARG A 351 -10.22 -13.91 -27.04
CA ARG A 351 -10.86 -13.32 -25.86
C ARG A 351 -10.56 -14.15 -24.62
N LEU A 352 -10.20 -13.47 -23.53
CA LEU A 352 -10.09 -14.07 -22.21
C LEU A 352 -11.51 -14.39 -21.72
N VAL A 353 -11.76 -15.66 -21.39
CA VAL A 353 -13.02 -16.12 -20.80
C VAL A 353 -12.75 -16.69 -19.42
N LEU A 354 -13.28 -16.03 -18.40
CA LEU A 354 -13.16 -16.44 -17.01
C LEU A 354 -14.43 -17.19 -16.59
N SER A 355 -14.29 -18.46 -16.24
CA SER A 355 -15.42 -19.23 -15.72
C SER A 355 -15.85 -18.70 -14.34
N HIS A 356 -17.14 -18.86 -14.00
CA HIS A 356 -17.63 -18.46 -12.69
C HIS A 356 -16.89 -19.20 -11.56
N ASP A 357 -16.63 -20.50 -11.75
CA ASP A 357 -15.89 -21.35 -10.83
C ASP A 357 -14.44 -20.85 -10.63
N THR A 358 -13.78 -20.38 -11.70
CA THR A 358 -12.44 -19.77 -11.61
C THR A 358 -12.47 -18.50 -10.75
N ILE A 359 -13.42 -17.59 -11.01
CA ILE A 359 -13.55 -16.34 -10.24
C ILE A 359 -13.87 -16.65 -8.77
N GLN A 360 -14.76 -17.60 -8.51
CA GLN A 360 -15.14 -18.01 -7.15
C GLN A 360 -13.98 -18.69 -6.41
N ALA A 361 -13.25 -19.60 -7.05
CA ALA A 361 -12.07 -20.23 -6.46
C ALA A 361 -10.95 -19.20 -6.16
N LEU A 362 -10.75 -18.21 -7.03
CA LEU A 362 -9.79 -17.12 -6.78
C LEU A 362 -10.25 -16.22 -5.61
N LYS A 363 -11.55 -16.00 -5.46
CA LYS A 363 -12.16 -15.25 -4.36
C LYS A 363 -12.05 -15.98 -3.01
N GLU A 364 -12.26 -17.29 -2.99
CA GLU A 364 -12.10 -18.13 -1.79
C GLU A 364 -10.64 -18.25 -1.36
N ASN A 365 -9.70 -18.20 -2.31
CA ASN A 365 -8.26 -18.18 -2.09
C ASN A 365 -7.67 -16.75 -2.03
N LEU A 366 -8.49 -15.75 -1.64
CA LEU A 366 -7.99 -14.43 -1.26
C LEU A 366 -7.43 -14.47 0.17
N PRO A 367 -6.25 -13.87 0.41
CA PRO A 367 -5.76 -13.66 1.77
C PRO A 367 -6.62 -12.61 2.49
N GLU A 368 -6.52 -12.59 3.82
CA GLU A 368 -7.18 -11.57 4.62
C GLU A 368 -6.64 -10.18 4.28
N LEU A 369 -7.53 -9.31 3.78
CA LEU A 369 -7.16 -7.97 3.33
C LEU A 369 -6.81 -7.05 4.51
N PRO A 370 -5.94 -6.03 4.32
CA PRO A 370 -5.44 -5.20 5.42
C PRO A 370 -6.53 -4.56 6.30
N ASP A 371 -7.61 -4.05 5.71
CA ASP A 371 -8.72 -3.47 6.49
C ASP A 371 -9.43 -4.53 7.34
N ALA A 372 -9.78 -5.67 6.75
CA ALA A 372 -10.43 -6.78 7.45
C ALA A 372 -9.53 -7.31 8.59
N ARG A 373 -8.22 -7.45 8.32
CA ARG A 373 -7.22 -7.86 9.31
C ARG A 373 -7.12 -6.87 10.47
N ARG A 374 -7.04 -5.56 10.18
CA ARG A 374 -7.03 -4.50 11.21
C ARG A 374 -8.26 -4.60 12.10
N ASP A 375 -9.43 -4.68 11.48
CA ASP A 375 -10.70 -4.63 12.19
C ASP A 375 -10.90 -5.92 13.01
N ARG A 376 -10.46 -7.08 12.51
CA ARG A 376 -10.37 -8.35 13.26
C ARG A 376 -9.49 -8.19 14.50
N ILE A 377 -8.21 -7.80 14.34
CA ILE A 377 -7.29 -7.75 15.48
C ILE A 377 -7.71 -6.70 16.51
N MET A 378 -8.28 -5.57 16.09
CA MET A 378 -8.84 -4.58 17.02
C MET A 378 -10.02 -5.15 17.82
N HIS A 379 -10.97 -5.84 17.18
CA HIS A 379 -12.13 -6.41 17.89
C HIS A 379 -11.79 -7.64 18.73
N GLN A 380 -11.06 -8.61 18.18
CA GLN A 380 -10.76 -9.90 18.80
C GLN A 380 -9.83 -9.77 20.00
N TYR A 381 -8.89 -8.82 19.95
CA TYR A 381 -7.86 -8.62 20.97
C TYR A 381 -8.04 -7.30 21.76
N GLN A 382 -9.12 -6.54 21.50
CA GLN A 382 -9.45 -5.27 22.15
C GLN A 382 -8.30 -4.25 22.11
N LEU A 383 -7.65 -4.16 20.95
CA LEU A 383 -6.50 -3.29 20.71
C LEU A 383 -6.92 -1.89 20.27
N GLY A 384 -6.16 -0.88 20.70
CA GLY A 384 -6.29 0.48 20.22
C GLY A 384 -5.74 0.64 18.80
N THR A 385 -6.17 1.70 18.10
CA THR A 385 -5.73 2.02 16.73
C THR A 385 -4.21 2.10 16.58
N ILE A 386 -3.50 2.62 17.59
CA ILE A 386 -2.04 2.74 17.56
C ILE A 386 -1.39 1.35 17.63
N GLU A 387 -1.86 0.50 18.53
CA GLU A 387 -1.36 -0.86 18.71
C GLU A 387 -1.56 -1.70 17.44
N ALA A 388 -2.78 -1.69 16.89
CA ALA A 388 -3.10 -2.39 15.64
C ALA A 388 -2.28 -1.86 14.45
N ARG A 389 -2.11 -0.53 14.33
CA ARG A 389 -1.29 0.07 13.27
C ARG A 389 0.18 -0.32 13.39
N THR A 390 0.75 -0.37 14.59
CA THR A 390 2.14 -0.81 14.78
C THR A 390 2.30 -2.30 14.48
N LEU A 391 1.39 -3.16 14.96
CA LEU A 391 1.41 -4.60 14.66
C LEU A 391 1.32 -4.89 13.15
N MET A 392 0.56 -4.10 12.41
CA MET A 392 0.43 -4.22 10.95
C MET A 392 1.51 -3.47 10.15
N GLY A 393 2.35 -2.68 10.81
CA GLY A 393 3.40 -1.89 10.16
C GLY A 393 4.66 -2.71 9.84
N GLU A 394 4.88 -3.79 10.58
CA GLU A 394 6.01 -4.70 10.42
C GLU A 394 5.55 -6.05 9.87
N ASP A 395 6.31 -6.62 8.93
CA ASP A 395 6.06 -7.95 8.40
C ASP A 395 6.16 -9.03 9.50
N ARG A 396 5.32 -10.06 9.41
CA ARG A 396 5.17 -11.17 10.38
C ARG A 396 4.78 -10.79 11.82
N MET A 397 4.65 -9.50 12.16
CA MET A 397 4.42 -9.11 13.56
C MET A 397 3.05 -9.49 14.09
N VAL A 398 2.00 -9.43 13.26
CA VAL A 398 0.66 -9.88 13.65
C VAL A 398 0.67 -11.39 13.92
N GLU A 399 1.25 -12.20 13.04
CA GLU A 399 1.37 -13.66 13.20
C GLU A 399 2.16 -14.01 14.47
N TYR A 400 3.27 -13.32 14.71
CA TYR A 400 4.08 -13.48 15.91
C TYR A 400 3.28 -13.16 17.17
N PHE A 401 2.59 -12.02 17.20
CA PHE A 401 1.69 -11.64 18.30
C PHE A 401 0.59 -12.69 18.54
N GLU A 402 -0.12 -13.08 17.49
CA GLU A 402 -1.23 -14.04 17.54
C GLU A 402 -0.77 -15.40 18.08
N SER A 403 0.43 -15.86 17.69
CA SER A 403 1.01 -17.11 18.20
C SER A 403 1.27 -17.11 19.72
N ILE A 404 1.53 -15.94 20.32
CA ILE A 404 1.78 -15.80 21.76
C ILE A 404 0.47 -15.80 22.55
N VAL A 405 -0.53 -15.04 22.07
CA VAL A 405 -1.85 -14.93 22.74
C VAL A 405 -2.73 -16.16 22.52
N ALA A 406 -2.48 -16.96 21.47
CA ALA A 406 -3.14 -18.25 21.26
C ALA A 406 -2.98 -19.23 22.45
N SER A 407 -1.95 -19.06 23.29
CA SER A 407 -1.79 -19.82 24.54
C SER A 407 -2.62 -19.29 25.72
N GLY A 408 -3.56 -18.35 25.51
CA GLY A 408 -4.39 -17.76 26.57
C GLY A 408 -3.70 -16.67 27.39
N ARG A 409 -2.61 -16.07 26.88
CA ARG A 409 -1.83 -15.02 27.58
C ARG A 409 -2.55 -13.67 27.58
N ASN A 410 -2.20 -12.82 28.55
CA ASN A 410 -2.76 -11.47 28.64
C ASN A 410 -2.34 -10.62 27.42
N THR A 411 -3.31 -10.37 26.54
CA THR A 411 -3.15 -9.64 25.29
C THR A 411 -2.45 -8.28 25.46
N LYS A 412 -2.85 -7.49 26.47
CA LYS A 412 -2.29 -6.15 26.70
C LYS A 412 -0.85 -6.22 27.19
N SER A 413 -0.51 -7.20 28.02
CA SER A 413 0.88 -7.43 28.40
C SER A 413 1.72 -7.84 27.18
N VAL A 414 1.25 -8.77 26.36
CA VAL A 414 1.98 -9.24 25.16
C VAL A 414 2.21 -8.09 24.17
N VAL A 415 1.15 -7.36 23.77
CA VAL A 415 1.29 -6.21 22.85
C VAL A 415 2.25 -5.16 23.39
N ARG A 416 2.15 -4.81 24.68
CA ARG A 416 3.07 -3.86 25.32
C ARG A 416 4.52 -4.31 25.23
N TRP A 417 4.80 -5.59 25.46
CA TRP A 417 6.16 -6.15 25.37
C TRP A 417 6.68 -6.21 23.92
N ILE A 418 5.84 -6.54 22.94
CA ILE A 418 6.23 -6.51 21.52
C ILE A 418 6.55 -5.07 21.09
N ILE A 419 5.60 -4.13 21.26
CA ILE A 419 5.68 -2.78 20.73
C ILE A 419 6.72 -1.91 21.47
N HIS A 420 6.74 -1.93 22.80
CA HIS A 420 7.58 -1.00 23.57
C HIS A 420 8.93 -1.57 23.99
N GLU A 421 9.11 -2.90 23.98
CA GLU A 421 10.33 -3.54 24.50
C GLU A 421 11.10 -4.33 23.44
N LEU A 422 10.44 -5.18 22.65
CA LEU A 422 11.10 -5.98 21.61
C LEU A 422 11.45 -5.12 20.38
N LEU A 423 10.48 -4.39 19.81
CA LEU A 423 10.68 -3.56 18.61
C LEU A 423 11.89 -2.63 18.75
N GLY A 424 11.96 -1.88 19.84
CA GLY A 424 13.07 -0.95 20.10
C GLY A 424 14.42 -1.65 20.28
N ARG A 425 14.46 -2.91 20.73
CA ARG A 425 15.70 -3.70 20.87
C ARG A 425 16.22 -4.25 19.57
N LEU A 426 15.32 -4.66 18.68
CA LEU A 426 15.64 -5.09 17.32
C LEU A 426 16.12 -3.90 16.49
N HIS A 427 15.39 -2.79 16.50
CA HIS A 427 15.77 -1.56 15.79
C HIS A 427 17.12 -0.99 16.27
N THR A 428 17.40 -0.98 17.58
CA THR A 428 18.72 -0.56 18.13
C THR A 428 19.88 -1.44 17.63
N ARG A 429 19.60 -2.65 17.13
CA ARG A 429 20.59 -3.62 16.63
C ARG A 429 20.54 -3.79 15.10
N ASP A 430 19.75 -2.96 14.40
CA ASP A 430 19.52 -3.04 12.95
C ASP A 430 18.96 -4.41 12.47
N ILE A 431 18.13 -5.04 13.31
CA ILE A 431 17.46 -6.32 13.00
C ILE A 431 16.02 -6.03 12.57
N SER A 432 15.61 -6.54 11.41
CA SER A 432 14.21 -6.45 10.95
C SER A 432 13.28 -7.29 11.84
N PHE A 433 11.98 -6.96 11.90
CA PHE A 433 11.07 -7.82 12.66
C PHE A 433 10.91 -9.21 12.03
N SER A 434 10.99 -9.31 10.70
CA SER A 434 10.92 -10.59 9.98
C SER A 434 12.09 -11.54 10.30
N ASP A 435 13.22 -10.99 10.76
CA ASP A 435 14.44 -11.68 11.19
C ASP A 435 14.55 -11.78 12.74
N ASN A 436 13.48 -11.50 13.47
CA ASN A 436 13.45 -11.53 14.94
C ASN A 436 13.89 -12.90 15.49
N VAL A 437 15.01 -12.90 16.23
CA VAL A 437 15.62 -14.09 16.85
C VAL A 437 14.85 -14.61 18.08
N VAL A 438 14.04 -13.76 18.74
CA VAL A 438 13.33 -14.13 19.97
C VAL A 438 12.08 -14.91 19.62
N LYS A 439 12.05 -16.22 19.93
CA LYS A 439 10.89 -17.07 19.62
C LYS A 439 9.65 -16.63 20.41
N ALA A 440 8.47 -16.79 19.81
CA ALA A 440 7.19 -16.49 20.44
C ALA A 440 7.02 -17.19 21.81
N SER A 441 7.49 -18.43 21.95
CA SER A 441 7.49 -19.17 23.22
C SER A 441 8.37 -18.53 24.30
N GLN A 442 9.52 -17.96 23.93
CA GLN A 442 10.43 -17.27 24.86
C GLN A 442 9.83 -15.95 25.35
N LEU A 443 9.29 -15.13 24.43
CA LEU A 443 8.61 -13.89 24.82
C LEU A 443 7.33 -14.18 25.62
N GLY A 444 6.60 -15.24 25.28
CA GLY A 444 5.46 -15.72 26.05
C GLY A 444 5.86 -16.07 27.49
N SER A 445 6.89 -16.91 27.67
CA SER A 445 7.45 -17.24 28.99
C SER A 445 7.89 -16.00 29.77
N LEU A 446 8.50 -15.02 29.08
CA LEU A 446 8.90 -13.74 29.71
C LEU A 446 7.69 -12.96 30.24
N VAL A 447 6.63 -12.85 29.44
CA VAL A 447 5.38 -12.20 29.85
C VAL A 447 4.74 -12.95 31.02
N ASP A 448 4.69 -14.28 30.96
CA ASP A 448 4.13 -15.13 32.03
C ASP A 448 4.88 -14.91 33.36
N CYS A 449 6.21 -14.91 33.36
CA CYS A 449 7.02 -14.67 34.56
C CYS A 449 6.82 -13.27 35.16
N ILE A 450 6.45 -12.27 34.35
CA ILE A 450 6.26 -10.88 34.79
C ILE A 450 4.84 -10.67 35.31
N ASP A 451 3.83 -11.18 34.60
CA ASP A 451 2.42 -11.09 35.00
C ASP A 451 2.15 -11.93 36.27
N GLN A 452 2.87 -13.04 36.47
CA GLN A 452 2.86 -13.82 37.72
C GLN A 452 3.73 -13.21 38.84
N GLY A 453 4.49 -12.15 38.57
CA GLY A 453 5.36 -11.50 39.55
C GLY A 453 6.59 -12.33 39.99
N ILE A 454 6.97 -13.35 39.21
CA ILE A 454 8.18 -14.16 39.42
C ILE A 454 9.44 -13.30 39.20
N ILE A 455 9.39 -12.36 38.24
CA ILE A 455 10.44 -11.35 38.03
C ILE A 455 9.81 -9.96 37.86
N SER A 456 10.55 -8.92 38.23
CA SER A 456 10.10 -7.54 38.02
C SER A 456 10.21 -7.15 36.54
N ALA A 457 9.36 -6.23 36.06
CA ALA A 457 9.44 -5.74 34.68
C ALA A 457 10.82 -5.12 34.33
N LYS A 458 11.56 -4.62 35.33
CA LYS A 458 12.95 -4.17 35.14
C LYS A 458 13.91 -5.33 34.85
N ILE A 459 13.76 -6.46 35.53
CA ILE A 459 14.53 -7.68 35.28
C ILE A 459 14.11 -8.29 33.93
N GLY A 460 12.81 -8.29 33.63
CA GLY A 460 12.28 -8.77 32.35
C GLY A 460 12.89 -8.07 31.13
N LYS A 461 13.16 -6.76 31.23
CA LYS A 461 13.91 -6.01 30.21
C LYS A 461 15.30 -6.62 29.96
N THR A 462 16.04 -6.92 31.02
CA THR A 462 17.38 -7.51 30.94
C THR A 462 17.36 -8.98 30.47
N VAL A 463 16.31 -9.74 30.81
CA VAL A 463 16.11 -11.09 30.24
C VAL A 463 15.84 -11.01 28.74
N LEU A 464 15.03 -10.03 28.29
CA LEU A 464 14.79 -9.81 26.87
C LEU A 464 16.05 -9.39 26.11
N ASP A 465 16.91 -8.57 26.72
CA ASP A 465 18.22 -8.21 26.14
C ASP A 465 19.08 -9.47 25.87
N LEU A 466 19.14 -10.41 26.82
CA LEU A 466 19.84 -11.70 26.65
C LEU A 466 19.19 -12.59 25.57
N MET A 467 17.86 -12.63 25.47
CA MET A 467 17.16 -13.38 24.42
C MET A 467 17.45 -12.81 23.03
N VAL A 468 17.50 -11.48 22.88
CA VAL A 468 17.88 -10.79 21.63
C VAL A 468 19.37 -11.00 21.31
N GLU A 469 20.22 -11.18 22.32
CA GLU A 469 21.64 -11.56 22.17
C GLU A 469 21.85 -13.05 21.85
N GLY A 470 20.78 -13.83 21.73
CA GLY A 470 20.82 -15.23 21.29
C GLY A 470 20.69 -16.28 22.39
N ASP A 471 20.39 -15.90 23.63
CA ASP A 471 20.04 -16.89 24.67
C ASP A 471 18.73 -17.59 24.29
N SER A 472 18.82 -18.89 24.02
CA SER A 472 17.72 -19.73 23.53
C SER A 472 16.84 -20.31 24.64
N ARG A 473 17.18 -20.04 25.90
CA ARG A 473 16.46 -20.52 27.08
C ARG A 473 15.16 -19.74 27.32
N ASP A 474 14.33 -20.26 28.20
CA ASP A 474 13.12 -19.57 28.66
C ASP A 474 13.44 -18.53 29.75
N ALA A 475 12.48 -17.65 30.05
CA ALA A 475 12.72 -16.56 30.98
C ALA A 475 12.91 -17.05 32.43
N LEU A 476 12.34 -18.20 32.77
CA LEU A 476 12.41 -18.78 34.10
C LEU A 476 13.81 -19.34 34.39
N ALA A 477 14.38 -20.12 33.47
CA ALA A 477 15.72 -20.67 33.60
C ALA A 477 16.79 -19.57 33.68
N ILE A 478 16.68 -18.52 32.85
CA ILE A 478 17.57 -17.35 32.91
C ILE A 478 17.44 -16.63 34.26
N ALA A 479 16.22 -16.49 34.79
CA ALA A 479 15.98 -15.85 36.08
C ALA A 479 16.45 -16.68 37.28
N GLU A 480 16.38 -18.00 37.20
CA GLU A 480 16.83 -18.93 38.24
C GLU A 480 18.36 -19.01 38.32
N GLU A 481 19.03 -19.23 37.18
CA GLU A 481 20.50 -19.27 37.10
C GLU A 481 21.14 -17.99 37.68
N ARG A 482 20.52 -16.84 37.43
CA ARG A 482 21.05 -15.53 37.87
C ARG A 482 20.49 -15.03 39.20
N GLY A 483 19.67 -15.82 39.90
CA GLY A 483 19.10 -15.46 41.21
C GLY A 483 18.17 -14.24 41.18
N TRP A 484 17.53 -14.00 40.04
CA TRP A 484 16.71 -12.83 39.70
C TRP A 484 15.23 -12.95 40.05
N ARG A 485 14.79 -14.09 40.62
CA ARG A 485 13.43 -14.21 41.18
C ARG A 485 13.13 -13.06 42.16
N GLN A 486 11.90 -12.56 42.08
CA GLN A 486 11.43 -11.41 42.84
C GLN A 486 11.31 -11.76 44.33
N MET A 487 11.84 -10.90 45.20
CA MET A 487 11.68 -11.01 46.65
C MET A 487 10.26 -10.58 47.02
N SER A 488 9.39 -11.57 47.24
CA SER A 488 8.00 -11.41 47.70
C SER A 488 7.81 -11.73 49.18
N GLY A 489 8.80 -12.38 49.82
CA GLY A 489 8.79 -12.67 51.25
C GLY A 489 8.76 -11.41 52.10
N ARG A 490 7.66 -11.21 52.84
CA ARG A 490 7.42 -10.01 53.65
C ARG A 490 8.56 -9.77 54.65
N ASP A 491 9.00 -10.81 55.34
CA ASP A 491 10.03 -10.73 56.39
C ASP A 491 11.40 -10.28 55.86
N GLU A 492 11.78 -10.68 54.64
CA GLU A 492 13.03 -10.25 54.00
C GLU A 492 12.96 -8.79 53.56
N LEU A 493 11.82 -8.39 52.97
CA LEU A 493 11.56 -7.00 52.60
C LEU A 493 11.48 -6.09 53.83
N GLU A 494 10.90 -6.54 54.94
CA GLU A 494 10.83 -5.78 56.17
C GLU A 494 12.22 -5.54 56.78
N LYS A 495 13.06 -6.57 56.90
CA LYS A 495 14.46 -6.45 57.33
C LYS A 495 15.27 -5.50 56.43
N LEU A 496 15.05 -5.56 55.12
CA LEU A 496 15.68 -4.67 54.15
C LEU A 496 15.20 -3.22 54.31
N CYS A 497 13.91 -3.00 54.55
CA CYS A 497 13.35 -1.68 54.86
C CYS A 497 14.00 -1.12 56.13
N ASP A 498 14.00 -1.87 57.24
CA ASP A 498 14.58 -1.44 58.52
C ASP A 498 16.06 -1.07 58.41
N THR A 499 16.82 -1.86 57.65
CA THR A 499 18.25 -1.58 57.35
C THR A 499 18.44 -0.25 56.62
N ILE A 500 17.60 0.07 55.63
CA ILE A 500 17.70 1.33 54.87
C ILE A 500 17.15 2.52 55.68
N LEU A 501 16.08 2.32 56.46
CA LEU A 501 15.53 3.36 57.36
C LEU A 501 16.57 3.79 58.41
N SER A 502 17.26 2.82 59.02
CA SER A 502 18.31 3.05 60.01
C SER A 502 19.55 3.77 59.44
N LYS A 503 19.82 3.63 58.14
CA LYS A 503 20.91 4.34 57.43
C LYS A 503 20.61 5.81 57.16
N TYR A 504 19.34 6.24 57.20
CA TYR A 504 18.94 7.62 56.85
C TYR A 504 17.95 8.24 57.86
N PRO A 505 18.29 8.31 59.16
CA PRO A 505 17.36 8.72 60.21
C PRO A 505 16.79 10.13 60.02
N ASP A 506 17.58 11.08 59.49
CA ASP A 506 17.12 12.45 59.26
C ASP A 506 16.08 12.55 58.13
N LYS A 507 16.18 11.66 57.13
CA LYS A 507 15.16 11.55 56.07
C LYS A 507 13.87 10.90 56.60
N VAL A 508 13.96 9.98 57.56
CA VAL A 508 12.78 9.43 58.24
C VAL A 508 12.07 10.50 59.08
N LYS A 509 12.82 11.33 59.83
CA LYS A 509 12.26 12.50 60.54
C LYS A 509 11.58 13.48 59.58
N ALA A 510 12.20 13.79 58.44
CA ALA A 510 11.62 14.69 57.45
C ALA A 510 10.29 14.18 56.85
N ILE A 511 10.12 12.86 56.68
CA ILE A 511 8.84 12.27 56.26
C ILE A 511 7.78 12.41 57.36
N LYS A 512 8.13 12.09 58.62
CA LYS A 512 7.22 12.26 59.77
C LYS A 512 6.79 13.71 59.98
N ASN A 513 7.61 14.67 59.59
CA ASN A 513 7.30 16.10 59.58
C ASN A 513 6.54 16.56 58.30
N GLY A 514 5.99 15.64 57.51
CA GLY A 514 5.08 15.93 56.39
C GLY A 514 5.69 15.93 54.99
N ASN A 515 7.01 15.72 54.82
CA ASN A 515 7.62 15.72 53.48
C ASN A 515 7.52 14.34 52.79
N ALA A 516 6.31 13.99 52.36
CA ALA A 516 5.99 12.71 51.73
C ALA A 516 6.80 12.39 50.45
N GLY A 517 7.34 13.40 49.75
CA GLY A 517 8.14 13.22 48.53
C GLY A 517 9.43 12.41 48.74
N ILE A 518 9.92 12.31 49.98
CA ILE A 518 11.15 11.57 50.33
C ILE A 518 10.92 10.04 50.29
N ILE A 519 9.67 9.54 50.30
CA ILE A 519 9.37 8.11 50.18
C ILE A 519 9.96 7.51 48.88
N GLY A 520 9.96 8.26 47.77
CA GLY A 520 10.56 7.83 46.50
C GLY A 520 12.08 7.59 46.58
N PHE A 521 12.79 8.30 47.48
CA PHE A 521 14.21 8.04 47.74
C PHE A 521 14.39 6.69 48.44
N PHE A 522 13.57 6.37 49.44
CA PHE A 522 13.65 5.09 50.16
C PHE A 522 13.34 3.90 49.25
N ILE A 523 12.29 4.01 48.42
CA ILE A 523 12.00 3.01 47.38
C ILE A 523 13.21 2.83 46.46
N SER A 524 13.82 3.93 45.98
CA SER A 524 15.00 3.86 45.10
C SER A 524 16.21 3.18 45.75
N GLN A 525 16.48 3.44 47.05
CA GLN A 525 17.56 2.77 47.77
C GLN A 525 17.30 1.28 47.99
N ILE A 526 16.05 0.89 48.33
CA ILE A 526 15.67 -0.51 48.49
C ILE A 526 15.72 -1.26 47.15
N MET A 527 15.28 -0.64 46.05
CA MET A 527 15.44 -1.20 44.70
C MET A 527 16.91 -1.34 44.28
N LYS A 528 17.80 -0.44 44.73
CA LYS A 528 19.25 -0.57 44.49
C LYS A 528 19.86 -1.70 45.33
N GLN A 529 19.56 -1.76 46.63
CA GLN A 529 20.11 -2.75 47.57
C GLN A 529 19.60 -4.17 47.26
N SER A 530 18.37 -4.32 46.74
CA SER A 530 17.79 -5.60 46.28
C SER A 530 18.16 -6.00 44.84
N GLN A 531 18.97 -5.20 44.14
CA GLN A 531 19.30 -5.37 42.72
C GLN A 531 18.08 -5.42 41.77
N GLY A 532 16.99 -4.72 42.13
CA GLY A 532 15.75 -4.69 41.34
C GLY A 532 14.80 -5.87 41.58
N ARG A 533 15.10 -6.74 42.56
CA ARG A 533 14.27 -7.90 42.93
C ARG A 533 13.16 -7.59 43.93
N ALA A 534 13.19 -6.47 44.65
CA ALA A 534 12.10 -6.14 45.57
C ALA A 534 10.83 -5.73 44.80
N ASN A 535 9.64 -6.14 45.28
CA ASN A 535 8.38 -5.69 44.71
C ASN A 535 8.10 -4.22 45.10
N PRO A 536 8.01 -3.26 44.16
CA PRO A 536 7.84 -1.84 44.49
C PRO A 536 6.53 -1.51 45.24
N VAL A 537 5.46 -2.28 45.01
CA VAL A 537 4.15 -2.07 45.66
C VAL A 537 4.25 -2.46 47.13
N VAL A 538 4.71 -3.69 47.40
CA VAL A 538 4.90 -4.21 48.76
C VAL A 538 5.91 -3.36 49.54
N VAL A 539 7.01 -2.92 48.92
CA VAL A 539 7.96 -1.99 49.55
C VAL A 539 7.30 -0.66 49.91
N SER A 540 6.45 -0.09 49.04
CA SER A 540 5.73 1.16 49.33
C SER A 540 4.77 1.01 50.51
N GLU A 541 4.03 -0.10 50.57
CA GLU A 541 3.12 -0.42 51.69
C GLU A 541 3.86 -0.64 53.00
N LEU A 542 4.97 -1.40 52.98
CA LEU A 542 5.82 -1.62 54.16
C LEU A 542 6.45 -0.33 54.67
N LEU A 543 6.94 0.54 53.78
CA LEU A 543 7.48 1.84 54.16
C LEU A 543 6.41 2.75 54.80
N LYS A 544 5.22 2.85 54.19
CA LYS A 544 4.10 3.63 54.77
C LYS A 544 3.71 3.12 56.16
N THR A 545 3.62 1.79 56.31
CA THR A 545 3.30 1.11 57.57
C THR A 545 4.35 1.40 58.63
N LYS A 546 5.64 1.14 58.36
CA LYS A 546 6.75 1.34 59.29
C LYS A 546 6.99 2.82 59.65
N MET A 547 6.63 3.76 58.77
CA MET A 547 6.72 5.19 59.05
C MET A 547 5.50 5.76 59.80
N GLY A 548 4.37 5.04 59.83
CA GLY A 548 3.11 5.51 60.45
C GLY A 548 2.33 6.51 59.59
N VAL A 549 2.45 6.44 58.26
CA VAL A 549 1.91 7.43 57.31
C VAL A 549 0.85 6.79 56.41
N LEU A 550 -0.25 6.33 57.04
CA LEU A 550 -1.38 5.70 56.34
C LEU A 550 -2.28 6.74 55.65
N ASP A 551 -2.53 7.89 56.28
CA ASP A 551 -3.41 8.95 55.79
C ASP A 551 -2.67 10.27 55.52
N LEU A 552 -1.92 10.34 54.42
CA LEU A 552 -1.59 11.62 53.78
C LEU A 552 -2.18 11.66 52.37
N PRO A 553 -2.93 12.71 52.00
CA PRO A 553 -3.55 12.80 50.69
C PRO A 553 -2.48 12.82 49.59
N SER A 554 -2.82 12.24 48.44
CA SER A 554 -1.97 12.17 47.26
C SER A 554 -1.69 13.56 46.67
N GLY A 555 -0.65 14.22 47.19
CA GLY A 555 -0.08 15.45 46.65
C GLY A 555 0.33 15.33 45.17
N PRO A 556 0.40 16.46 44.45
CA PRO A 556 -0.08 16.53 43.06
C PRO A 556 0.78 15.77 42.04
N LYS A 557 0.08 15.24 41.03
CA LYS A 557 0.70 14.72 39.80
C LYS A 557 1.51 15.82 39.10
N GLY A 558 2.77 15.50 38.78
CA GLY A 558 3.55 16.19 37.75
C GLY A 558 4.09 17.57 38.11
N ARG A 559 5.39 17.65 38.44
CA ARG A 559 6.15 18.86 38.12
C ARG A 559 6.31 18.94 36.60
N GLY A 560 5.48 19.75 35.95
CA GLY A 560 5.75 20.18 34.58
C GLY A 560 7.08 20.93 34.51
N SER A 561 7.82 20.71 33.43
CA SER A 561 9.07 21.42 33.13
C SER A 561 8.79 22.90 32.89
N LYS A 562 9.01 23.74 33.91
CA LYS A 562 9.17 25.18 33.72
C LYS A 562 10.66 25.51 33.58
N GLY A 563 11.13 25.52 32.34
CA GLY A 563 12.28 26.32 31.98
C GLY A 563 11.83 27.78 31.81
N GLY A 564 12.37 28.69 32.62
CA GLY A 564 12.74 30.02 32.14
C GLY A 564 14.25 29.99 31.84
N THR A 565 14.86 30.91 31.13
CA THR A 565 14.47 32.19 30.47
C THR A 565 15.75 32.69 29.76
N PRO A 566 15.74 33.73 28.91
CA PRO A 566 14.64 34.58 28.46
C PRO A 566 14.08 34.20 27.07
#